data_AF-A0A1Y2VSR7-F1
#
_entry.id   AF-A0A1Y2VSR7-F1
#
_cell.length_a   1.000
_cell.length_b   1.000
_cell.length_c   1.000
_cell.angle_alpha   90.00
_cell.angle_beta   90.00
_cell.angle_gamma   90.00
#
_symmetry.space_group_name_H-M   'P 1'
#
loop_
_entity.id
_entity.type
_entity.pdbx_description
1 polymer ?
#
loop_
_entity_poly.entity_id
_entity_poly.type
_entity_poly.pdbx_seq_one_letter_code
_entity_poly.pdbx_strand_id
1 'polypeptide(L)'
;MPPKVPPGAAVGVGPGGLSPPQDNRWGRTLKKTNPEFVQYLRTYSPKKMSRQVVKQSEIIKKHFASHRGVKFLQLIGEGKHGVACVAKQQADPSRNPPLKEFFFVVKRSYKEGYADEILQQEISMLKRFRGAPHILQIRDIDPNPFESMSRPTLITEYIKNNTVGNLMERLVAWEAMPVPNRLLYRFFVCLVRACIGMAFPDREYAQNEVETFQDGWREKGMTQIMHGDMDPDNFMVGELSPPIWEHELAPAIKLIDFGMASIHLDLEHRDLGVSENIFGIGRIMRVFVTGNLEMDLDPEFEKVIIPTQLPGVGERLPVDENLVGEYGQPLPKPNQAQQEAANANLPTKEILTASSGLALPNYPHLDNELRALIQQCTAVDPSQRPSLPDLGTTLTEQSLRKHEWFYGTNEAIRFRETDAQIQEYSNYVLFYPEPMKH
;
A
#
# COMPACT_ATOMS: atom_id res chain seq x y z
N MET A 1 22.99 -6.85 -56.73
CA MET A 1 21.98 -7.78 -56.19
C MET A 1 22.42 -8.24 -54.82
N PRO A 2 21.89 -7.65 -53.74
CA PRO A 2 22.22 -8.07 -52.38
C PRO A 2 21.29 -9.23 -51.93
N PRO A 3 21.74 -10.07 -50.98
CA PRO A 3 21.18 -11.38 -50.71
C PRO A 3 19.95 -11.35 -49.78
N LYS A 4 19.12 -12.39 -49.92
CA LYS A 4 17.84 -12.64 -49.24
C LYS A 4 18.00 -12.75 -47.71
N VAL A 5 17.16 -12.01 -46.99
CA VAL A 5 16.87 -12.18 -45.56
C VAL A 5 15.68 -13.15 -45.41
N PRO A 6 15.71 -14.12 -44.49
CA PRO A 6 14.58 -15.03 -44.25
C PRO A 6 13.42 -14.30 -43.52
N PRO A 7 12.15 -14.64 -43.82
CA PRO A 7 11.00 -13.94 -43.26
C PRO A 7 10.82 -14.27 -41.78
N GLY A 8 10.83 -13.22 -40.95
CA GLY A 8 10.45 -13.28 -39.54
C GLY A 8 8.95 -13.53 -39.39
N ALA A 9 8.63 -14.37 -38.40
CA ALA A 9 7.28 -14.70 -38.00
C ALA A 9 6.53 -13.45 -37.54
N ALA A 10 5.49 -13.07 -38.30
CA ALA A 10 4.49 -12.13 -37.86
C ALA A 10 3.65 -12.81 -36.76
N VAL A 11 3.80 -12.38 -35.52
CA VAL A 11 2.84 -12.69 -34.45
C VAL A 11 1.68 -11.72 -34.63
N GLY A 12 0.62 -12.19 -35.28
CA GLY A 12 -0.64 -11.46 -35.40
C GLY A 12 -1.30 -11.35 -34.03
N VAL A 13 -1.45 -10.12 -33.55
CA VAL A 13 -2.32 -9.79 -32.41
C VAL A 13 -3.75 -9.75 -32.94
N GLY A 14 -4.50 -10.83 -32.71
CA GLY A 14 -5.94 -10.89 -32.99
C GLY A 14 -6.75 -10.34 -31.80
N PRO A 15 -7.92 -9.72 -32.03
CA PRO A 15 -8.76 -9.16 -30.98
C PRO A 15 -9.55 -10.29 -30.31
N GLY A 16 -9.03 -10.81 -29.19
CA GLY A 16 -9.70 -11.79 -28.35
C GLY A 16 -10.64 -11.11 -27.36
N GLY A 17 -11.89 -10.87 -27.76
CA GLY A 17 -12.97 -10.50 -26.85
C GLY A 17 -13.23 -11.63 -25.85
N LEU A 18 -12.88 -11.42 -24.59
CA LEU A 18 -13.25 -12.30 -23.49
C LEU A 18 -14.63 -11.87 -22.96
N SER A 19 -15.66 -12.66 -23.26
CA SER A 19 -16.95 -12.57 -22.55
C SER A 19 -16.76 -12.96 -21.09
N PRO A 20 -17.44 -12.30 -20.13
CA PRO A 20 -17.27 -12.60 -18.71
C PRO A 20 -17.86 -13.98 -18.36
N PRO A 21 -17.21 -14.80 -17.50
CA PRO A 21 -17.78 -16.07 -17.05
C PRO A 21 -18.96 -15.81 -16.11
N GLN A 22 -20.14 -16.35 -16.46
CA GLN A 22 -21.39 -16.21 -15.69
C GLN A 22 -21.50 -17.13 -14.45
N ASP A 23 -20.41 -17.58 -13.84
CA ASP A 23 -20.49 -18.63 -12.81
C ASP A 23 -19.66 -18.31 -11.56
N ASN A 24 -20.34 -18.26 -10.40
CA ASN A 24 -19.82 -17.98 -9.05
C ASN A 24 -18.91 -19.13 -8.55
N ARG A 25 -17.78 -19.32 -9.23
CA ARG A 25 -16.93 -20.52 -9.13
C ARG A 25 -15.63 -20.34 -8.35
N TRP A 26 -15.44 -19.23 -7.63
CA TRP A 26 -14.23 -18.97 -6.83
C TRP A 26 -13.96 -20.10 -5.81
N GLY A 27 -15.01 -20.54 -5.09
CA GLY A 27 -14.87 -21.56 -4.04
C GLY A 27 -14.78 -23.03 -4.50
N ARG A 28 -15.06 -23.37 -5.78
CA ARG A 28 -15.06 -24.78 -6.26
C ARG A 28 -13.87 -25.12 -7.17
N THR A 29 -13.36 -24.16 -7.93
CA THR A 29 -12.23 -24.41 -8.85
C THR A 29 -10.88 -24.43 -8.11
N LEU A 30 -10.73 -23.65 -7.05
CA LEU A 30 -9.47 -23.53 -6.28
C LEU A 30 -9.30 -24.58 -5.16
N LYS A 31 -10.35 -25.34 -4.80
CA LYS A 31 -10.27 -26.45 -3.82
C LYS A 31 -9.49 -27.67 -4.31
N LYS A 32 -9.16 -27.74 -5.60
CA LYS A 32 -8.20 -28.72 -6.10
C LYS A 32 -6.84 -28.08 -6.00
N THR A 33 -6.06 -28.46 -4.99
CA THR A 33 -4.62 -28.17 -4.90
C THR A 33 -3.98 -28.31 -6.27
N ASN A 34 -3.68 -27.18 -6.93
CA ASN A 34 -3.08 -27.19 -8.25
C ASN A 34 -1.68 -27.81 -8.11
N PRO A 35 -1.39 -28.97 -8.72
CA PRO A 35 -0.08 -29.62 -8.61
C PRO A 35 1.07 -28.70 -9.07
N GLU A 36 0.79 -27.78 -10.01
CA GLU A 36 1.71 -26.76 -10.47
C GLU A 36 1.98 -25.68 -9.41
N PHE A 37 1.05 -25.43 -8.49
CA PHE A 37 1.24 -24.52 -7.35
C PHE A 37 2.15 -25.11 -6.28
N VAL A 38 1.98 -26.39 -5.95
CA VAL A 38 2.92 -27.11 -5.07
C VAL A 38 4.32 -27.12 -5.70
N GLN A 39 4.39 -27.20 -7.03
CA GLN A 39 5.65 -27.08 -7.77
C GLN A 39 6.20 -25.65 -7.75
N TYR A 40 5.38 -24.60 -7.93
CA TYR A 40 5.76 -23.19 -7.87
C TYR A 40 6.33 -22.81 -6.49
N LEU A 41 5.69 -23.26 -5.41
CA LEU A 41 6.15 -23.08 -4.03
C LEU A 41 7.40 -23.90 -3.69
N ARG A 42 7.64 -25.01 -4.41
CA ARG A 42 8.90 -25.76 -4.34
C ARG A 42 10.02 -25.06 -5.12
N THR A 43 9.68 -24.31 -6.16
CA THR A 43 10.63 -23.50 -6.95
C THR A 43 10.84 -22.09 -6.40
N TYR A 44 9.95 -21.58 -5.53
CA TYR A 44 10.18 -20.38 -4.72
C TYR A 44 11.23 -20.68 -3.67
N SER A 45 12.46 -20.79 -4.15
CA SER A 45 13.64 -20.96 -3.34
C SER A 45 13.83 -19.66 -2.55
N PRO A 46 13.98 -19.69 -1.21
CA PRO A 46 14.36 -18.49 -0.48
C PRO A 46 15.59 -17.90 -1.19
N LYS A 47 15.54 -16.61 -1.54
CA LYS A 47 16.68 -15.90 -2.14
C LYS A 47 17.91 -16.32 -1.36
N LYS A 48 18.89 -16.93 -2.05
CA LYS A 48 20.07 -17.51 -1.40
C LYS A 48 20.81 -16.37 -0.71
N MET A 49 20.69 -16.30 0.61
CA MET A 49 21.21 -15.19 1.40
C MET A 49 22.72 -15.11 1.28
N SER A 50 23.27 -13.90 1.24
CA SER A 50 24.72 -13.73 1.18
C SER A 50 25.39 -14.25 2.46
N ARG A 51 26.65 -14.69 2.35
CA ARG A 51 27.44 -15.15 3.51
C ARG A 51 27.56 -14.09 4.61
N GLN A 52 27.47 -12.80 4.24
CA GLN A 52 27.53 -11.68 5.18
C GLN A 52 26.26 -11.62 6.05
N VAL A 53 25.10 -11.93 5.47
CA VAL A 53 23.82 -12.02 6.17
C VAL A 53 23.84 -13.10 7.23
N VAL A 54 24.23 -14.31 6.85
CA VAL A 54 24.31 -15.45 7.78
C VAL A 54 25.26 -15.15 8.94
N LYS A 55 26.40 -14.50 8.66
CA LYS A 55 27.34 -14.11 9.72
C LYS A 55 26.74 -13.10 10.70
N GLN A 56 26.07 -12.06 10.21
CA GLN A 56 25.45 -11.06 11.08
C GLN A 56 24.24 -11.60 11.84
N SER A 57 23.42 -12.47 11.23
CA SER A 57 22.30 -13.11 11.91
C SER A 57 22.79 -13.99 13.08
N GLU A 58 23.91 -14.68 12.91
CA GLU A 58 24.51 -15.45 14.01
C GLU A 58 25.04 -14.57 15.15
N ILE A 59 25.54 -13.36 14.85
CA ILE A 59 25.91 -12.39 15.89
C ILE A 59 24.67 -11.97 16.69
N ILE A 60 23.58 -11.62 16.00
CA ILE A 60 22.32 -11.21 16.65
C ILE A 60 21.73 -12.38 17.46
N LYS A 61 21.74 -13.59 16.90
CA LYS A 61 21.24 -14.80 17.56
C LYS A 61 22.03 -15.13 18.82
N LYS A 62 23.37 -15.04 18.77
CA LYS A 62 24.23 -15.22 19.97
C LYS A 62 23.97 -14.14 21.02
N HIS A 63 23.80 -12.90 20.58
CA HIS A 63 23.48 -11.78 21.48
C HIS A 63 22.13 -11.97 22.16
N PHE A 64 21.10 -12.42 21.44
CA PHE A 64 19.82 -12.75 22.06
C PHE A 64 19.88 -13.95 22.99
N ALA A 65 20.71 -14.95 22.70
CA ALA A 65 20.90 -16.10 23.58
C ALA A 65 21.47 -15.72 24.96
N SER A 66 22.17 -14.58 25.07
CA SER A 66 22.67 -14.07 26.35
C SER A 66 21.69 -13.15 27.09
N HIS A 67 20.53 -12.82 26.51
CA HIS A 67 19.53 -11.94 27.12
C HIS A 67 18.29 -12.72 27.56
N ARG A 68 17.98 -12.67 28.86
CA ARG A 68 16.78 -13.30 29.42
C ARG A 68 15.55 -12.53 28.95
N GLY A 69 14.53 -13.24 28.46
CA GLY A 69 13.24 -12.66 28.07
C GLY A 69 13.10 -12.27 26.59
N VAL A 70 14.13 -12.48 25.76
CA VAL A 70 14.05 -12.26 24.31
C VAL A 70 14.50 -13.52 23.56
N LYS A 71 13.77 -13.88 22.50
CA LYS A 71 14.07 -15.04 21.66
C LYS A 71 14.20 -14.63 20.20
N PHE A 72 15.35 -14.92 19.59
CA PHE A 72 15.51 -14.88 18.14
C PHE A 72 14.62 -15.95 17.49
N LEU A 73 13.87 -15.58 16.47
CA LEU A 73 13.03 -16.52 15.73
C LEU A 73 13.60 -16.83 14.36
N GLN A 74 13.69 -15.82 13.50
CA GLN A 74 14.07 -16.03 12.11
C GLN A 74 14.67 -14.78 11.47
N LEU A 75 15.42 -15.00 10.42
CA LEU A 75 15.87 -13.97 9.50
C LEU A 75 14.78 -13.76 8.45
N ILE A 76 14.32 -12.52 8.27
CA ILE A 76 13.19 -12.20 7.38
C ILE A 76 13.58 -11.39 6.16
N GLY A 77 14.78 -10.79 6.14
CA GLY A 77 15.21 -10.01 5.00
C GLY A 77 16.71 -9.77 4.96
N GLU A 78 17.25 -9.81 3.74
CA GLU A 78 18.52 -9.20 3.37
C GLU A 78 18.20 -7.85 2.74
N GLY A 79 18.35 -6.77 3.52
CA GLY A 79 18.31 -5.41 2.97
C GLY A 79 19.62 -5.09 2.27
N LYS A 80 19.61 -4.06 1.40
CA LYS A 80 20.80 -3.59 0.66
C LYS A 80 22.01 -3.29 1.57
N HIS A 81 21.73 -2.86 2.81
CA HIS A 81 22.74 -2.39 3.76
C HIS A 81 22.76 -3.15 5.09
N GLY A 82 21.84 -4.07 5.34
CA GLY A 82 21.71 -4.74 6.63
C GLY A 82 20.83 -5.98 6.65
N VAL A 83 20.78 -6.65 7.81
CA VAL A 83 19.87 -7.76 8.10
C VAL A 83 18.60 -7.25 8.75
N ALA A 84 17.47 -7.89 8.45
CA ALA A 84 16.23 -7.78 9.22
C ALA A 84 15.87 -9.15 9.81
N CYS A 85 15.71 -9.22 11.12
CA CYS A 85 15.31 -10.45 11.80
C CYS A 85 14.12 -10.24 12.72
N VAL A 86 13.30 -11.29 12.87
CA VAL A 86 12.19 -11.32 13.82
C VAL A 86 12.68 -11.90 15.12
N ALA A 87 12.36 -11.21 16.20
CA ALA A 87 12.53 -11.66 17.55
C ALA A 87 11.20 -11.53 18.32
N LYS A 88 11.18 -12.15 19.48
CA LYS A 88 10.01 -12.23 20.34
C LYS A 88 10.41 -11.87 21.76
N GLN A 89 9.71 -10.90 22.34
CA GLN A 89 9.76 -10.66 23.78
C GLN A 89 8.85 -11.67 24.46
N GLN A 90 9.37 -12.37 25.46
CA GLN A 90 8.60 -13.32 26.27
C GLN A 90 7.77 -12.57 27.31
N ALA A 91 6.59 -13.09 27.60
CA ALA A 91 5.81 -12.59 28.71
C ALA A 91 6.54 -12.84 30.03
N ASP A 92 6.51 -11.84 30.92
CA ASP A 92 6.96 -11.97 32.30
C ASP A 92 5.86 -11.44 33.23
N PRO A 93 4.99 -12.33 33.74
CA PRO A 93 3.93 -11.97 34.67
C PRO A 93 4.45 -11.48 36.02
N SER A 94 5.71 -11.77 36.36
CA SER A 94 6.29 -11.45 37.67
C SER A 94 6.83 -10.01 37.77
N ARG A 95 6.99 -9.31 36.63
CA ARG A 95 7.39 -7.90 36.59
C ARG A 95 6.21 -7.00 36.94
N ASN A 96 6.49 -5.81 37.49
CA ASN A 96 5.51 -4.75 37.67
C ASN A 96 5.91 -3.50 36.85
N PRO A 97 5.18 -3.13 35.78
CA PRO A 97 4.01 -3.82 35.22
C PRO A 97 4.39 -5.16 34.53
N PRO A 98 3.44 -6.12 34.42
CA PRO A 98 3.69 -7.38 33.72
C PRO A 98 4.12 -7.16 32.27
N LEU A 99 5.19 -7.83 31.85
CA LEU A 99 5.59 -7.80 30.44
C LEU A 99 4.68 -8.69 29.63
N LYS A 100 4.07 -8.12 28.58
CA LYS A 100 3.32 -8.87 27.58
C LYS A 100 4.26 -9.46 26.54
N GLU A 101 3.84 -10.59 25.99
CA GLU A 101 4.47 -11.19 24.84
C GLU A 101 4.16 -10.38 23.57
N PHE A 102 5.18 -10.11 22.76
CA PHE A 102 5.00 -9.53 21.42
C PHE A 102 6.17 -9.85 20.49
N PHE A 103 5.91 -9.74 19.19
CA PHE A 103 6.89 -9.90 18.12
C PHE A 103 7.40 -8.54 17.66
N PHE A 104 8.68 -8.47 17.31
CA PHE A 104 9.31 -7.26 16.80
C PHE A 104 10.37 -7.60 15.77
N VAL A 105 10.72 -6.61 14.96
CA VAL A 105 11.79 -6.73 13.96
C VAL A 105 13.01 -5.96 14.46
N VAL A 106 14.18 -6.54 14.24
CA VAL A 106 15.48 -5.90 14.46
C VAL A 106 16.20 -5.76 13.14
N LYS A 107 16.50 -4.52 12.77
CA LYS A 107 17.36 -4.16 11.65
C LYS A 107 18.75 -3.75 12.16
N ARG A 108 19.79 -4.33 11.55
CA ARG A 108 21.20 -3.92 11.76
C ARG A 108 21.98 -3.92 10.46
N SER A 109 22.85 -2.95 10.30
CA SER A 109 23.75 -2.77 9.17
C SER A 109 24.91 -3.79 9.15
N TYR A 110 25.43 -4.12 7.95
CA TYR A 110 26.50 -5.13 7.80
C TYR A 110 27.92 -4.64 8.13
N LYS A 111 28.20 -3.38 7.78
CA LYS A 111 29.53 -2.76 7.82
C LYS A 111 29.42 -1.34 8.37
N GLU A 112 30.44 -0.92 9.11
CA GLU A 112 30.58 0.45 9.56
C GLU A 112 30.67 1.43 8.37
N GLY A 113 30.32 2.68 8.60
CA GLY A 113 30.31 3.75 7.59
C GLY A 113 28.92 3.95 6.97
N TYR A 114 28.84 4.04 5.64
CA TYR A 114 27.63 4.44 4.92
C TYR A 114 26.35 3.65 5.27
N ALA A 115 26.48 2.34 5.56
CA ALA A 115 25.33 1.53 5.98
C ALA A 115 24.81 1.89 7.39
N ASP A 116 25.68 2.38 8.28
CA ASP A 116 25.29 2.90 9.58
C ASP A 116 24.59 4.27 9.44
N GLU A 117 25.04 5.11 8.52
CA GLU A 117 24.42 6.41 8.22
C GLU A 117 23.00 6.25 7.69
N ILE A 118 22.77 5.34 6.74
CA ILE A 118 21.42 5.03 6.22
C ILE A 118 20.51 4.54 7.34
N LEU A 119 20.99 3.64 8.20
CA LEU A 119 20.17 3.10 9.29
C LEU A 119 19.88 4.18 10.36
N GLN A 120 20.83 5.08 10.63
CA GLN A 120 20.60 6.23 11.51
C GLN A 120 19.61 7.23 10.91
N GLN A 121 19.65 7.44 9.59
CA GLN A 121 18.67 8.26 8.88
C GLN A 121 17.27 7.65 9.01
N GLU A 122 17.12 6.34 8.79
CA GLU A 122 15.85 5.62 8.97
C GLU A 122 15.35 5.76 10.43
N ILE A 123 16.22 5.56 11.43
CA ILE A 123 15.87 5.75 12.84
C ILE A 123 15.42 7.19 13.12
N SER A 124 16.13 8.19 12.59
CA SER A 124 15.81 9.61 12.76
C SER A 124 14.43 9.94 12.20
N MET A 125 14.14 9.48 10.97
CA MET A 125 12.86 9.71 10.32
C MET A 125 11.71 9.01 11.05
N LEU A 126 11.87 7.72 11.39
CA LEU A 126 10.83 6.97 12.08
C LEU A 126 10.53 7.51 13.49
N LYS A 127 11.49 8.16 14.17
CA LYS A 127 11.22 8.87 15.43
C LYS A 127 10.24 10.03 15.24
N ARG A 128 10.30 10.72 14.10
CA ARG A 128 9.38 11.80 13.74
C ARG A 128 7.99 11.30 13.38
N PHE A 129 7.87 10.06 12.89
CA PHE A 129 6.59 9.45 12.53
C PHE A 129 5.97 8.59 13.64
N ARG A 130 6.45 8.72 14.88
CA ARG A 130 5.84 8.05 16.02
C ARG A 130 4.36 8.43 16.14
N GLY A 131 3.52 7.42 16.32
CA GLY A 131 2.06 7.58 16.41
C GLY A 131 1.33 7.63 15.08
N ALA A 132 2.00 7.60 13.92
CA ALA A 132 1.35 7.55 12.60
C ALA A 132 0.95 6.09 12.24
N PRO A 133 -0.35 5.72 12.27
CA PRO A 133 -0.77 4.32 12.11
C PRO A 133 -0.37 3.66 10.78
N HIS A 134 -0.23 4.42 9.70
CA HIS A 134 0.11 3.96 8.35
C HIS A 134 1.61 4.06 8.02
N ILE A 135 2.45 4.35 9.01
CA ILE A 135 3.92 4.33 8.90
C ILE A 135 4.46 3.34 9.93
N LEU A 136 5.55 2.63 9.59
CA LEU A 136 6.24 1.70 10.48
C LEU A 136 6.56 2.34 11.84
N GLN A 137 6.17 1.68 12.94
CA GLN A 137 6.43 2.21 14.27
C GLN A 137 7.70 1.64 14.90
N ILE A 138 8.56 2.53 15.42
CA ILE A 138 9.66 2.16 16.33
C ILE A 138 9.09 1.59 17.62
N ARG A 139 9.76 0.57 18.17
CA ARG A 139 9.43 0.00 19.48
C ARG A 139 10.58 0.21 20.45
N ASP A 140 10.24 0.69 21.63
CA ASP A 140 11.14 0.68 22.77
C ASP A 140 10.99 -0.67 23.48
N ILE A 141 12.11 -1.36 23.72
CA ILE A 141 12.18 -2.61 24.49
C ILE A 141 12.87 -2.28 25.80
N ASP A 142 12.33 -2.76 26.91
CA ASP A 142 12.87 -2.51 28.24
C ASP A 142 13.15 -3.83 28.99
N PRO A 143 14.42 -4.14 29.34
CA PRO A 143 15.61 -3.38 28.98
C PRO A 143 15.95 -3.56 27.50
N ASN A 144 16.48 -2.53 26.83
CA ASN A 144 16.86 -2.65 25.43
C ASN A 144 18.13 -3.52 25.33
N PRO A 145 18.03 -4.76 24.79
CA PRO A 145 19.17 -5.67 24.78
C PRO A 145 20.31 -5.14 23.91
N PHE A 146 20.07 -4.14 23.06
CA PHE A 146 21.03 -3.62 22.11
C PHE A 146 21.76 -2.36 22.56
N GLU A 147 21.45 -1.80 23.74
CA GLU A 147 22.17 -0.63 24.28
C GLU A 147 23.68 -0.87 24.42
N SER A 148 24.08 -2.12 24.69
CA SER A 148 25.49 -2.49 24.81
C SER A 148 26.19 -2.70 23.45
N MET A 149 25.50 -2.58 22.33
CA MET A 149 26.08 -2.78 21.00
C MET A 149 26.60 -1.47 20.41
N SER A 150 27.80 -1.49 19.83
CA SER A 150 28.48 -0.30 19.30
C SER A 150 27.88 0.29 18.02
N ARG A 151 26.91 -0.36 17.39
CA ARG A 151 26.38 0.03 16.06
C ARG A 151 24.88 0.27 16.10
N PRO A 152 24.36 1.13 15.20
CA PRO A 152 22.94 1.46 15.17
C PRO A 152 22.10 0.19 15.07
N THR A 153 21.04 0.14 15.87
CA THR A 153 20.08 -0.97 15.88
C THR A 153 18.70 -0.38 15.89
N LEU A 154 17.91 -0.73 14.89
CA LEU A 154 16.53 -0.29 14.76
C LEU A 154 15.61 -1.43 15.19
N ILE A 155 14.72 -1.14 16.12
CA ILE A 155 13.71 -2.06 16.61
C ILE A 155 12.35 -1.50 16.22
N THR A 156 11.55 -2.30 15.51
CA THR A 156 10.23 -1.88 15.04
C THR A 156 9.17 -2.90 15.38
N GLU A 157 7.91 -2.51 15.23
CA GLU A 157 6.81 -3.47 15.24
C GLU A 157 7.00 -4.56 14.18
N TYR A 158 6.40 -5.72 14.43
CA TYR A 158 6.30 -6.80 13.45
C TYR A 158 4.97 -6.72 12.70
N ILE A 159 5.05 -6.63 11.36
CA ILE A 159 3.90 -6.58 10.47
C ILE A 159 3.74 -7.96 9.79
N LYS A 160 2.56 -8.59 9.95
CA LYS A 160 2.39 -10.04 9.77
C LYS A 160 2.19 -10.53 8.33
N ASN A 161 1.67 -9.72 7.41
CA ASN A 161 1.20 -10.21 6.09
C ASN A 161 2.12 -9.87 4.91
N ASN A 162 3.42 -9.70 5.18
CA ASN A 162 4.47 -9.45 4.19
C ASN A 162 4.26 -8.14 3.38
N THR A 163 5.02 -7.95 2.30
CA THR A 163 4.95 -6.73 1.48
C THR A 163 3.76 -6.72 0.52
N VAL A 164 3.40 -5.54 0.01
CA VAL A 164 2.45 -5.38 -1.09
C VAL A 164 2.98 -6.05 -2.34
N GLY A 165 4.30 -5.99 -2.62
CA GLY A 165 4.92 -6.76 -3.70
C GLY A 165 4.57 -8.25 -3.63
N ASN A 166 4.77 -8.89 -2.48
CA ASN A 166 4.41 -10.30 -2.29
C ASN A 166 2.90 -10.58 -2.33
N LEU A 167 2.07 -9.62 -1.91
CA LEU A 167 0.63 -9.72 -2.08
C LEU A 167 0.26 -9.73 -3.57
N MET A 168 0.86 -8.84 -4.36
CA MET A 168 0.56 -8.71 -5.78
C MET A 168 1.06 -9.91 -6.59
N GLU A 169 2.26 -10.42 -6.30
CA GLU A 169 2.75 -11.68 -6.86
C GLU A 169 1.74 -12.82 -6.62
N ARG A 170 1.20 -12.91 -5.39
CA ARG A 170 0.20 -13.90 -5.01
C ARG A 170 -1.12 -13.70 -5.75
N LEU A 171 -1.60 -12.47 -5.85
CA LEU A 171 -2.83 -12.12 -6.56
C LEU A 171 -2.79 -12.52 -8.03
N VAL A 172 -1.66 -12.26 -8.69
CA VAL A 172 -1.42 -12.65 -10.09
C VAL A 172 -1.31 -14.16 -10.21
N ALA A 173 -0.49 -14.80 -9.38
CA ALA A 173 -0.27 -16.25 -9.41
C ALA A 173 -1.54 -17.06 -9.13
N TRP A 174 -2.47 -16.51 -8.34
CA TRP A 174 -3.74 -17.17 -7.98
C TRP A 174 -4.90 -16.79 -8.89
N GLU A 175 -4.64 -16.00 -9.94
CA GLU A 175 -5.67 -15.47 -10.84
C GLU A 175 -6.82 -14.78 -10.06
N ALA A 176 -6.50 -14.18 -8.92
CA ALA A 176 -7.47 -13.52 -8.04
C ALA A 176 -7.83 -12.10 -8.53
N MET A 177 -7.09 -11.59 -9.50
CA MET A 177 -7.36 -10.30 -10.13
C MET A 177 -8.71 -10.26 -10.87
N PRO A 178 -9.28 -9.07 -11.10
CA PRO A 178 -8.93 -7.78 -10.48
C PRO A 178 -9.31 -7.63 -9.00
N VAL A 179 -8.61 -6.77 -8.27
CA VAL A 179 -9.00 -6.39 -6.90
C VAL A 179 -10.36 -5.65 -6.92
N PRO A 180 -11.31 -5.94 -6.00
CA PRO A 180 -12.55 -5.18 -5.90
C PRO A 180 -12.31 -3.68 -5.69
N ASN A 181 -13.08 -2.81 -6.35
CA ASN A 181 -12.92 -1.36 -6.31
C ASN A 181 -13.07 -0.82 -4.89
N ARG A 182 -14.02 -1.35 -4.11
CA ARG A 182 -14.18 -0.95 -2.69
C ARG A 182 -12.92 -1.25 -1.87
N LEU A 183 -12.26 -2.37 -2.15
CA LEU A 183 -11.01 -2.74 -1.49
C LEU A 183 -9.84 -1.86 -1.97
N LEU A 184 -9.79 -1.52 -3.26
CA LEU A 184 -8.83 -0.55 -3.81
C LEU A 184 -8.93 0.81 -3.10
N TYR A 185 -10.14 1.35 -2.92
CA TYR A 185 -10.33 2.59 -2.16
C TYR A 185 -9.74 2.50 -0.75
N ARG A 186 -9.96 1.41 -0.02
CA ARG A 186 -9.40 1.21 1.34
C ARG A 186 -7.88 1.15 1.34
N PHE A 187 -7.29 0.44 0.38
CA PHE A 187 -5.83 0.41 0.23
C PHE A 187 -5.27 1.78 -0.13
N PHE A 188 -5.93 2.53 -1.01
CA PHE A 188 -5.44 3.83 -1.47
C PHE A 188 -5.56 4.90 -0.38
N VAL A 189 -6.60 4.81 0.47
CA VAL A 189 -6.68 5.60 1.71
C VAL A 189 -5.45 5.35 2.58
N CYS A 190 -5.03 4.10 2.80
CA CYS A 190 -3.81 3.81 3.57
C CYS A 190 -2.56 4.46 2.97
N LEU A 191 -2.40 4.41 1.64
CA LEU A 191 -1.25 5.01 0.94
C LEU A 191 -1.20 6.54 1.10
N VAL A 192 -2.34 7.22 0.97
CA VAL A 192 -2.40 8.68 1.16
C VAL A 192 -2.25 9.07 2.63
N ARG A 193 -2.74 8.25 3.57
CA ARG A 193 -2.52 8.46 5.02
C ARG A 193 -1.05 8.44 5.37
N ALA A 194 -0.25 7.53 4.78
CA ALA A 194 1.20 7.55 4.95
C ALA A 194 1.83 8.85 4.42
N CYS A 195 1.35 9.38 3.29
CA CYS A 195 1.80 10.67 2.77
C CYS A 195 1.41 11.85 3.68
N ILE A 196 0.22 11.83 4.27
CA ILE A 196 -0.22 12.82 5.29
C ILE A 196 0.68 12.73 6.54
N GLY A 197 1.03 11.51 6.97
CA GLY A 197 1.98 11.29 8.06
C GLY A 197 3.36 11.90 7.80
N MET A 198 3.84 11.83 6.55
CA MET A 198 5.09 12.48 6.15
C MET A 198 4.98 14.00 5.97
N ALA A 199 3.80 14.52 5.61
CA ALA A 199 3.54 15.96 5.47
C ALA A 199 3.36 16.66 6.82
N PHE A 200 2.90 15.93 7.84
CA PHE A 200 2.67 16.42 9.21
C PHE A 200 3.31 15.46 10.24
N PRO A 201 4.65 15.42 10.30
CA PRO A 201 5.41 14.62 11.26
C PRO A 201 5.35 15.23 12.66
N ASP A 202 6.07 14.61 13.60
CA ASP A 202 6.32 15.11 14.95
C ASP A 202 5.03 15.25 15.78
N ARG A 203 4.17 14.23 15.67
CA ARG A 203 2.91 14.13 16.41
C ARG A 203 3.15 14.00 17.91
N GLU A 204 2.27 14.57 18.71
CA GLU A 204 2.29 14.37 20.15
C GLU A 204 2.04 12.88 20.46
N TYR A 205 2.91 12.32 21.31
CA TYR A 205 3.08 10.88 21.59
C TYR A 205 1.82 10.11 22.03
N ALA A 206 0.74 10.79 22.37
CA ALA A 206 -0.41 10.22 23.08
C ALA A 206 -1.57 9.80 22.18
N GLN A 207 -1.56 10.16 20.90
CA GLN A 207 -2.70 9.99 20.02
C GLN A 207 -2.36 9.02 18.90
N ASN A 208 -2.80 7.76 19.02
CA ASN A 208 -2.92 6.80 17.91
C ASN A 208 -4.05 7.25 16.96
N GLU A 209 -4.05 8.53 16.61
CA GLU A 209 -5.04 9.14 15.75
C GLU A 209 -4.63 8.94 14.29
N VAL A 210 -5.63 8.64 13.47
CA VAL A 210 -5.48 8.47 12.04
C VAL A 210 -4.85 9.74 11.44
N GLU A 211 -4.03 9.59 10.40
CA GLU A 211 -3.37 10.71 9.74
C GLU A 211 -4.37 11.63 9.04
N THR A 212 -4.77 12.72 9.69
CA THR A 212 -5.65 13.75 9.14
C THR A 212 -4.93 15.09 8.99
N PHE A 213 -5.56 16.02 8.28
CA PHE A 213 -5.10 17.40 8.20
C PHE A 213 -5.39 18.10 9.54
N GLN A 214 -4.36 18.64 10.18
CA GLN A 214 -4.52 19.39 11.42
C GLN A 214 -5.22 20.74 11.18
N ASP A 215 -5.90 21.27 12.20
CA ASP A 215 -6.42 22.63 12.17
C ASP A 215 -5.28 23.63 11.94
N GLY A 216 -5.51 24.59 11.03
CA GLY A 216 -4.52 25.59 10.64
C GLY A 216 -3.33 25.06 9.83
N TRP A 217 -3.48 23.92 9.15
CA TRP A 217 -2.40 23.35 8.34
C TRP A 217 -1.96 24.26 7.18
N ARG A 218 -2.86 25.11 6.67
CA ARG A 218 -2.57 26.05 5.59
C ARG A 218 -1.56 27.11 6.02
N GLU A 219 -1.63 27.55 7.28
CA GLU A 219 -0.70 28.51 7.87
C GLU A 219 0.63 27.84 8.28
N LYS A 220 0.56 26.63 8.85
CA LYS A 220 1.76 25.87 9.28
C LYS A 220 2.60 25.36 8.11
N GLY A 221 1.97 25.07 6.98
CA GLY A 221 2.60 24.44 5.82
C GLY A 221 2.83 22.94 6.01
N MET A 222 3.00 22.24 4.89
CA MET A 222 3.37 20.83 4.88
C MET A 222 4.89 20.68 4.89
N THR A 223 5.42 19.72 5.64
CA THR A 223 6.83 19.37 5.51
C THR A 223 7.08 18.68 4.17
N GLN A 224 8.18 19.04 3.54
CA GLN A 224 8.59 18.49 2.24
C GLN A 224 9.45 17.24 2.42
N ILE A 225 9.01 16.30 3.25
CA ILE A 225 9.69 15.01 3.40
C ILE A 225 9.35 14.17 2.17
N MET A 226 10.37 13.74 1.44
CA MET A 226 10.28 12.77 0.36
C MET A 226 10.70 11.41 0.88
N HIS A 227 9.96 10.35 0.56
CA HIS A 227 10.35 8.98 0.93
C HIS A 227 11.63 8.54 0.20
N GLY A 228 11.77 8.92 -1.07
CA GLY A 228 12.96 8.67 -1.89
C GLY A 228 13.03 7.28 -2.53
N ASP A 229 12.19 6.33 -2.09
CA ASP A 229 12.16 4.96 -2.63
C ASP A 229 10.74 4.34 -2.56
N MET A 230 9.76 4.93 -3.24
CA MET A 230 8.38 4.41 -3.25
C MET A 230 8.25 3.17 -4.15
N ASP A 231 8.18 1.99 -3.54
CA ASP A 231 8.12 0.68 -4.20
C ASP A 231 7.12 -0.26 -3.49
N PRO A 232 6.45 -1.21 -4.18
CA PRO A 232 5.54 -2.17 -3.54
C PRO A 232 6.16 -2.98 -2.40
N ASP A 233 7.47 -3.21 -2.41
CA ASP A 233 8.16 -3.90 -1.32
C ASP A 233 8.39 -3.02 -0.09
N ASN A 234 8.27 -1.70 -0.23
CA ASN A 234 8.34 -0.74 0.87
C ASN A 234 6.96 -0.45 1.49
N PHE A 235 5.92 -1.21 1.13
CA PHE A 235 4.64 -1.22 1.84
C PHE A 235 4.38 -2.61 2.40
N MET A 236 4.01 -2.70 3.68
CA MET A 236 3.64 -3.96 4.33
C MET A 236 2.15 -4.02 4.64
N VAL A 237 1.60 -5.23 4.54
CA VAL A 237 0.19 -5.51 4.84
C VAL A 237 0.06 -5.92 6.31
N GLY A 238 -0.67 -5.12 7.07
CA GLY A 238 -0.98 -5.32 8.48
C GLY A 238 -2.12 -6.30 8.72
N GLU A 239 -2.54 -6.41 9.97
CA GLU A 239 -3.73 -7.17 10.35
C GLU A 239 -5.01 -6.39 10.03
N LEU A 240 -6.16 -7.08 10.04
CA LEU A 240 -7.44 -6.39 10.21
C LEU A 240 -7.40 -5.72 11.59
N SER A 241 -7.52 -4.40 11.59
CA SER A 241 -7.51 -3.59 12.81
C SER A 241 -8.91 -3.04 13.02
N PRO A 242 -9.79 -3.74 13.76
CA PRO A 242 -11.17 -3.31 13.95
C PRO A 242 -11.39 -1.97 14.69
N PRO A 243 -10.46 -1.36 15.48
CA PRO A 243 -10.79 -0.08 16.12
C PRO A 243 -10.79 1.13 15.18
N ILE A 244 -10.33 0.99 13.93
CA ILE A 244 -10.36 2.07 12.93
C ILE A 244 -11.30 1.64 11.81
N TRP A 245 -12.37 2.40 11.58
CA TRP A 245 -13.39 2.10 10.56
C TRP A 245 -12.79 1.93 9.15
N GLU A 246 -11.68 2.61 8.85
CA GLU A 246 -10.94 2.47 7.58
C GLU A 246 -10.43 1.04 7.32
N HIS A 247 -10.30 0.22 8.38
CA HIS A 247 -9.73 -1.12 8.31
C HIS A 247 -10.72 -2.24 8.66
N GLU A 248 -12.03 -1.94 8.64
CA GLU A 248 -13.06 -2.96 8.84
C GLU A 248 -13.10 -3.99 7.70
N LEU A 249 -12.94 -3.51 6.45
CA LEU A 249 -13.01 -4.34 5.24
C LEU A 249 -11.64 -4.71 4.65
N ALA A 250 -10.58 -4.05 5.10
CA ALA A 250 -9.24 -4.15 4.53
C ALA A 250 -8.18 -4.09 5.63
N PRO A 251 -7.08 -4.87 5.53
CA PRO A 251 -5.94 -4.67 6.41
C PRO A 251 -5.34 -3.28 6.22
N ALA A 252 -4.77 -2.74 7.30
CA ALA A 252 -3.95 -1.53 7.21
C ALA A 252 -2.73 -1.81 6.32
N ILE A 253 -2.42 -0.90 5.39
CA ILE A 253 -1.16 -0.91 4.66
C ILE A 253 -0.24 0.13 5.29
N LYS A 254 1.00 -0.26 5.59
CA LYS A 254 1.98 0.63 6.23
C LYS A 254 3.21 0.83 5.36
N LEU A 255 3.65 2.08 5.24
CA LEU A 255 4.92 2.44 4.61
C LEU A 255 6.10 2.08 5.54
N ILE A 256 7.12 1.45 4.98
CA ILE A 256 8.36 1.04 5.64
C ILE A 256 9.58 1.57 4.87
N ASP A 257 10.76 1.44 5.47
CA ASP A 257 12.07 1.69 4.83
C ASP A 257 12.36 3.16 4.44
N PHE A 258 12.65 3.96 5.46
CA PHE A 258 12.97 5.39 5.31
C PHE A 258 14.48 5.64 5.14
N GLY A 259 15.26 4.65 4.69
CA GLY A 259 16.71 4.78 4.52
C GLY A 259 17.10 5.83 3.47
N MET A 260 16.23 6.10 2.49
CA MET A 260 16.42 7.09 1.43
C MET A 260 15.65 8.39 1.65
N ALA A 261 14.94 8.51 2.78
CA ALA A 261 14.08 9.66 3.03
C ALA A 261 14.88 10.93 3.28
N SER A 262 14.43 12.03 2.70
CA SER A 262 15.10 13.33 2.74
C SER A 262 14.10 14.46 2.92
N ILE A 263 14.56 15.61 3.41
CA ILE A 263 13.76 16.84 3.49
C ILE A 263 14.16 17.73 2.32
N HIS A 264 13.23 18.00 1.41
CA HIS A 264 13.45 18.88 0.26
C HIS A 264 13.05 20.31 0.60
N LEU A 265 14.03 21.13 0.98
CA LEU A 265 13.82 22.56 1.23
C LEU A 265 13.96 23.34 -0.09
N ASP A 266 13.02 23.15 -1.01
CA ASP A 266 12.92 24.01 -2.20
C ASP A 266 11.98 25.19 -1.88
N LEU A 267 12.54 26.40 -1.83
CA LEU A 267 11.78 27.63 -1.55
C LEU A 267 10.92 28.07 -2.74
N GLU A 268 11.26 27.62 -3.96
CA GLU A 268 10.54 27.92 -5.20
C GLU A 268 9.42 26.89 -5.45
N HIS A 269 9.66 25.62 -5.13
CA HIS A 269 8.68 24.53 -5.29
C HIS A 269 8.20 24.00 -3.94
N ARG A 270 7.29 24.75 -3.31
CA ARG A 270 6.80 24.50 -1.94
C ARG A 270 6.12 23.15 -1.72
N ASP A 271 5.81 22.38 -2.78
CA ASP A 271 5.12 21.09 -2.70
C ASP A 271 5.86 19.93 -3.40
N LEU A 272 7.14 20.09 -3.76
CA LEU A 272 7.86 19.06 -4.52
C LEU A 272 7.95 17.73 -3.77
N GLY A 273 8.32 17.73 -2.48
CA GLY A 273 8.45 16.49 -1.71
C GLY A 273 7.12 15.74 -1.58
N VAL A 274 6.04 16.50 -1.34
CA VAL A 274 4.68 15.95 -1.29
C VAL A 274 4.24 15.40 -2.65
N SER A 275 4.49 16.17 -3.72
CA SER A 275 4.11 15.79 -5.09
C SER A 275 4.84 14.54 -5.57
N GLU A 276 6.11 14.35 -5.21
CA GLU A 276 6.87 13.12 -5.51
C GLU A 276 6.35 11.91 -4.73
N ASN A 277 5.93 12.09 -3.47
CA ASN A 277 5.27 11.00 -2.74
C ASN A 277 3.93 10.63 -3.39
N ILE A 278 3.15 11.62 -3.85
CA ILE A 278 1.89 11.40 -4.59
C ILE A 278 2.14 10.60 -5.88
N PHE A 279 3.19 10.96 -6.62
CA PHE A 279 3.59 10.22 -7.81
C PHE A 279 3.97 8.78 -7.49
N GLY A 280 4.76 8.58 -6.43
CA GLY A 280 5.14 7.27 -5.93
C GLY A 280 3.94 6.39 -5.60
N ILE A 281 3.01 6.88 -4.76
CA ILE A 281 1.81 6.10 -4.43
C ILE A 281 0.91 5.88 -5.63
N GLY A 282 0.83 6.82 -6.59
CA GLY A 282 0.09 6.65 -7.84
C GLY A 282 0.57 5.43 -8.65
N ARG A 283 1.89 5.20 -8.69
CA ARG A 283 2.47 3.99 -9.31
C ARG A 283 2.09 2.72 -8.54
N ILE A 284 2.08 2.76 -7.20
CA ILE A 284 1.61 1.63 -6.38
C ILE A 284 0.12 1.36 -6.60
N MET A 285 -0.71 2.40 -6.73
CA MET A 285 -2.12 2.23 -7.07
C MET A 285 -2.30 1.56 -8.44
N ARG A 286 -1.47 1.93 -9.44
CA ARG A 286 -1.42 1.27 -10.75
C ARG A 286 -1.01 -0.20 -10.64
N VAL A 287 -0.06 -0.54 -9.77
CA VAL A 287 0.32 -1.93 -9.49
C VAL A 287 -0.90 -2.72 -8.99
N PHE A 288 -1.64 -2.21 -8.01
CA PHE A 288 -2.86 -2.86 -7.49
C PHE A 288 -3.92 -3.13 -8.56
N VAL A 289 -4.05 -2.25 -9.55
CA VAL A 289 -5.03 -2.39 -10.64
C VAL A 289 -4.55 -3.36 -11.71
N THR A 290 -3.28 -3.25 -12.11
CA THR A 290 -2.75 -3.95 -13.29
C THR A 290 -2.13 -5.30 -12.97
N GLY A 291 -1.71 -5.52 -11.72
CA GLY A 291 -0.89 -6.67 -11.32
C GLY A 291 0.54 -6.64 -11.87
N ASN A 292 0.90 -5.64 -12.69
CA ASN A 292 2.26 -5.49 -13.18
C ASN A 292 3.10 -4.70 -12.15
N LEU A 293 4.14 -5.36 -11.64
CA LEU A 293 5.07 -4.84 -10.61
C LEU A 293 6.16 -3.93 -11.16
N GLU A 294 6.29 -3.80 -12.48
CA GLU A 294 7.25 -2.89 -13.09
C GLU A 294 6.93 -1.46 -12.68
N MET A 295 7.87 -0.86 -11.96
CA MET A 295 7.79 0.53 -11.54
C MET A 295 8.36 1.47 -12.61
N ASP A 296 9.16 0.96 -13.55
CA ASP A 296 9.69 1.77 -14.63
C ASP A 296 8.56 2.47 -15.41
N LEU A 297 8.85 3.71 -15.83
CA LEU A 297 7.90 4.51 -16.58
C LEU A 297 7.69 3.84 -17.93
N ASP A 298 6.44 3.69 -18.36
CA ASP A 298 6.14 3.26 -19.72
C ASP A 298 6.92 4.17 -20.69
N PRO A 299 7.76 3.64 -21.60
CA PRO A 299 8.60 4.47 -22.47
C PRO A 299 7.79 5.48 -23.29
N GLU A 300 6.50 5.24 -23.47
CA GLU A 300 5.57 6.13 -24.13
C GLU A 300 4.62 6.74 -23.09
N PHE A 301 5.05 7.85 -22.48
CA PHE A 301 4.08 8.73 -21.82
C PHE A 301 3.07 9.18 -22.86
N GLU A 302 1.81 8.81 -22.68
CA GLU A 302 0.75 9.23 -23.59
C GLU A 302 -0.16 10.26 -22.94
N LYS A 303 -0.72 11.10 -23.79
CA LYS A 303 -1.73 12.07 -23.42
C LYS A 303 -3.05 11.35 -23.18
N VAL A 304 -3.63 11.57 -22.02
CA VAL A 304 -4.97 11.08 -21.67
C VAL A 304 -5.87 12.24 -21.32
N ILE A 305 -7.17 12.08 -21.59
CA ILE A 305 -8.20 13.04 -21.21
C ILE A 305 -8.82 12.55 -19.90
N ILE A 306 -8.73 13.37 -18.85
CA ILE A 306 -9.32 13.11 -17.54
C ILE A 306 -10.28 14.24 -17.13
N PRO A 307 -11.25 13.99 -16.23
CA PRO A 307 -12.02 15.07 -15.61
C PRO A 307 -11.11 16.06 -14.87
N THR A 308 -11.40 17.36 -14.93
CA THR A 308 -10.66 18.42 -14.22
C THR A 308 -10.96 18.46 -12.74
N GLN A 309 -12.16 18.01 -12.35
CA GLN A 309 -12.58 17.87 -10.97
C GLN A 309 -12.90 16.40 -10.71
N LEU A 310 -12.29 15.85 -9.67
CA LEU A 310 -12.72 14.55 -9.14
C LEU A 310 -14.12 14.75 -8.53
N PRO A 311 -15.11 13.92 -8.87
CA PRO A 311 -16.45 14.03 -8.30
C PRO A 311 -16.37 13.97 -6.76
N GLY A 312 -16.95 14.97 -6.08
CA GLY A 312 -16.92 15.10 -4.61
C GLY A 312 -16.36 16.43 -4.09
N VAL A 313 -15.52 17.11 -4.86
CA VAL A 313 -14.86 18.37 -4.40
C VAL A 313 -15.80 19.60 -4.47
N GLY A 314 -16.96 19.51 -5.14
CA GLY A 314 -17.79 20.68 -5.49
C GLY A 314 -19.19 20.79 -4.85
N GLU A 315 -19.76 19.71 -4.32
CA GLU A 315 -21.04 19.75 -3.61
C GLU A 315 -20.96 18.80 -2.43
N ARG A 316 -20.85 19.34 -1.21
CA ARG A 316 -21.31 18.63 -0.02
C ARG A 316 -22.80 18.36 -0.25
N LEU A 317 -23.14 17.20 -0.81
CA LEU A 317 -24.41 16.60 -0.42
C LEU A 317 -24.31 16.46 1.10
N PRO A 318 -25.27 17.02 1.86
CA PRO A 318 -25.13 17.11 3.31
C PRO A 318 -24.85 15.70 3.83
N VAL A 319 -23.67 15.53 4.41
CA VAL A 319 -23.41 14.43 5.33
C VAL A 319 -24.23 14.80 6.54
N ASP A 320 -25.51 14.44 6.49
CA ASP A 320 -26.39 14.65 7.62
C ASP A 320 -25.97 13.64 8.68
N GLU A 321 -25.19 14.11 9.64
CA GLU A 321 -24.80 13.38 10.84
C GLU A 321 -26.03 12.96 11.69
N ASN A 322 -27.27 13.28 11.25
CA ASN A 322 -28.55 12.89 11.87
C ASN A 322 -29.59 12.27 10.89
N LEU A 323 -29.21 11.46 9.90
CA LEU A 323 -30.20 10.74 9.07
C LEU A 323 -30.81 9.50 9.76
N VAL A 324 -31.58 9.72 10.83
CA VAL A 324 -32.87 9.03 11.01
C VAL A 324 -33.91 9.96 10.40
N GLY A 325 -34.28 9.73 9.14
CA GLY A 325 -35.21 10.63 8.45
C GLY A 325 -36.53 10.78 9.22
N GLU A 326 -37.05 12.01 9.28
CA GLU A 326 -38.24 12.42 10.03
C GLU A 326 -39.55 11.71 9.59
N TYR A 327 -39.51 10.85 8.55
CA TYR A 327 -40.62 9.97 8.17
C TYR A 327 -40.14 8.62 7.58
N GLY A 328 -39.03 8.05 8.04
CA GLY A 328 -38.70 6.63 7.78
C GLY A 328 -38.64 6.18 6.31
N GLN A 329 -38.46 7.09 5.35
CA GLN A 329 -38.35 6.78 3.92
C GLN A 329 -36.92 7.07 3.44
N PRO A 330 -36.25 6.13 2.74
CA PRO A 330 -34.91 6.37 2.21
C PRO A 330 -34.93 7.43 1.11
N LEU A 331 -33.93 8.32 1.13
CA LEU A 331 -33.65 9.30 0.06
C LEU A 331 -33.55 8.60 -1.31
N PRO A 332 -33.95 9.27 -2.41
CA PRO A 332 -33.87 8.70 -3.75
C PRO A 332 -32.40 8.40 -4.12
N LYS A 333 -32.16 7.14 -4.48
CA LYS A 333 -30.83 6.58 -4.76
C LYS A 333 -30.30 7.13 -6.09
N PRO A 334 -29.16 7.85 -6.12
CA PRO A 334 -28.47 8.08 -7.38
C PRO A 334 -28.00 6.72 -7.90
N ASN A 335 -28.43 6.32 -9.09
CA ASN A 335 -27.88 5.14 -9.75
C ASN A 335 -26.58 5.54 -10.50
N GLN A 336 -25.70 4.56 -10.74
CA GLN A 336 -24.42 4.78 -11.43
C GLN A 336 -24.62 5.51 -12.76
N ALA A 337 -25.70 5.24 -13.50
CA ALA A 337 -26.01 5.93 -14.76
C ALA A 337 -26.28 7.44 -14.60
N GLN A 338 -26.92 7.86 -13.52
CA GLN A 338 -27.15 9.28 -13.21
C GLN A 338 -25.85 10.01 -12.82
N GLN A 339 -24.94 9.33 -12.12
CA GLN A 339 -23.62 9.90 -11.80
C GLN A 339 -22.64 9.81 -12.96
N GLU A 340 -22.69 8.77 -13.80
CA GLU A 340 -21.92 8.69 -15.05
C GLU A 340 -22.36 9.78 -16.03
N ALA A 341 -23.67 10.06 -16.12
CA ALA A 341 -24.19 11.19 -16.88
C ALA A 341 -23.77 12.55 -16.29
N ALA A 342 -23.69 12.67 -14.96
CA ALA A 342 -23.14 13.86 -14.31
C ALA A 342 -21.62 14.01 -14.57
N ASN A 343 -20.87 12.91 -14.51
CA ASN A 343 -19.43 12.86 -14.74
C ASN A 343 -19.08 13.12 -16.22
N ALA A 344 -19.95 12.73 -17.16
CA ALA A 344 -19.79 13.02 -18.59
C ALA A 344 -19.86 14.53 -18.91
N ASN A 345 -20.46 15.33 -18.03
CA ASN A 345 -20.55 16.78 -18.17
C ASN A 345 -19.48 17.54 -17.38
N LEU A 346 -18.59 16.84 -16.67
CA LEU A 346 -17.48 17.50 -15.98
C LEU A 346 -16.49 18.07 -17.01
N PRO A 347 -15.93 19.26 -16.76
CA PRO A 347 -14.87 19.78 -17.59
C PRO A 347 -13.71 18.76 -17.61
N THR A 348 -13.06 18.60 -18.76
CA THR A 348 -11.95 17.65 -18.93
C THR A 348 -10.65 18.40 -19.20
N LYS A 349 -9.52 17.82 -18.79
CA LYS A 349 -8.18 18.27 -19.15
C LYS A 349 -7.38 17.14 -19.78
N GLU A 350 -6.48 17.50 -20.68
CA GLU A 350 -5.46 16.61 -21.19
C GLU A 350 -4.26 16.64 -20.26
N ILE A 351 -3.77 15.48 -19.84
CA ILE A 351 -2.53 15.33 -19.06
C ILE A 351 -1.61 14.31 -19.72
N LEU A 352 -0.32 14.48 -19.53
CA LEU A 352 0.69 13.46 -19.86
C LEU A 352 0.92 12.62 -18.60
N THR A 353 0.75 11.29 -18.68
CA THR A 353 0.76 10.42 -17.50
C THR A 353 1.61 9.16 -17.70
N ALA A 354 2.24 8.68 -16.62
CA ALA A 354 2.93 7.39 -16.57
C ALA A 354 1.97 6.19 -16.39
N SER A 355 0.65 6.43 -16.43
CA SER A 355 -0.37 5.37 -16.35
C SER A 355 -1.35 5.45 -17.52
N SER A 356 -0.86 5.82 -18.70
CA SER A 356 -1.62 5.89 -19.95
C SER A 356 -2.25 4.55 -20.32
N GLY A 357 -1.59 3.43 -20.01
CA GLY A 357 -2.14 2.08 -20.20
C GLY A 357 -3.45 1.81 -19.44
N LEU A 358 -3.82 2.65 -18.47
CA LEU A 358 -5.14 2.63 -17.83
C LEU A 358 -6.23 3.37 -18.63
N ALA A 359 -5.94 3.95 -19.80
CA ALA A 359 -6.98 4.57 -20.62
C ALA A 359 -8.03 3.54 -21.06
N LEU A 360 -9.27 3.99 -21.23
CA LEU A 360 -10.32 3.13 -21.80
C LEU A 360 -9.92 2.67 -23.22
N PRO A 361 -10.24 1.43 -23.62
CA PRO A 361 -11.13 0.47 -22.95
C PRO A 361 -10.43 -0.48 -21.96
N ASN A 362 -9.16 -0.25 -21.60
CA ASN A 362 -8.42 -1.17 -20.74
C ASN A 362 -9.02 -1.23 -19.34
N TYR A 363 -8.97 -2.40 -18.68
CA TYR A 363 -9.49 -2.62 -17.33
C TYR A 363 -10.96 -2.15 -17.16
N PRO A 364 -11.93 -2.69 -17.93
CA PRO A 364 -13.32 -2.20 -17.94
C PRO A 364 -14.06 -2.35 -16.60
N HIS A 365 -13.52 -3.12 -15.66
CA HIS A 365 -14.05 -3.31 -14.30
C HIS A 365 -13.60 -2.23 -13.31
N LEU A 366 -12.59 -1.43 -13.67
CA LEU A 366 -12.04 -0.37 -12.81
C LEU A 366 -12.96 0.85 -12.85
N ASP A 367 -13.33 1.31 -11.66
CA ASP A 367 -14.08 2.54 -11.44
C ASP A 367 -13.40 3.74 -12.15
N ASN A 368 -14.17 4.49 -12.93
CA ASN A 368 -13.65 5.59 -13.73
C ASN A 368 -13.02 6.71 -12.88
N GLU A 369 -13.48 6.90 -11.65
CA GLU A 369 -12.87 7.89 -10.74
C GLU A 369 -11.54 7.38 -10.19
N LEU A 370 -11.43 6.08 -9.84
CA LEU A 370 -10.14 5.48 -9.49
C LEU A 370 -9.16 5.58 -10.65
N ARG A 371 -9.60 5.28 -11.87
CA ARG A 371 -8.81 5.40 -13.09
C ARG A 371 -8.25 6.82 -13.26
N ALA A 372 -9.12 7.82 -13.23
CA ALA A 372 -8.73 9.21 -13.39
C ALA A 372 -7.77 9.66 -12.28
N LEU A 373 -8.04 9.26 -11.04
CA LEU A 373 -7.21 9.58 -9.88
C LEU A 373 -5.80 8.99 -10.00
N ILE A 374 -5.68 7.72 -10.41
CA ILE A 374 -4.37 7.08 -10.63
C ILE A 374 -3.60 7.82 -11.72
N GLN A 375 -4.24 8.07 -12.87
CA GLN A 375 -3.63 8.77 -14.00
C GLN A 375 -3.18 10.19 -13.61
N GLN A 376 -3.96 10.87 -12.78
CA GLN A 376 -3.62 12.20 -12.29
C GLN A 376 -2.48 12.18 -11.26
N CYS A 377 -2.45 11.21 -10.35
CA CYS A 377 -1.34 11.04 -9.41
C CYS A 377 -0.01 10.79 -10.15
N THR A 378 -0.07 10.07 -11.27
CA THR A 378 1.09 9.76 -12.12
C THR A 378 1.29 10.73 -13.28
N ALA A 379 0.74 11.94 -13.19
CA ALA A 379 1.02 12.99 -14.17
C ALA A 379 2.52 13.33 -14.21
N VAL A 380 3.06 13.47 -15.42
CA VAL A 380 4.48 13.80 -15.66
C VAL A 380 4.82 15.18 -15.11
N ASP A 381 3.93 16.15 -15.35
CA ASP A 381 4.02 17.48 -14.76
C ASP A 381 3.54 17.45 -13.29
N PRO A 382 4.41 17.71 -12.30
CA PRO A 382 4.05 17.73 -10.89
C PRO A 382 2.91 18.70 -10.54
N SER A 383 2.73 19.77 -11.31
CA SER A 383 1.65 20.76 -11.09
C SER A 383 0.27 20.24 -11.52
N GLN A 384 0.21 19.18 -12.33
CA GLN A 384 -1.03 18.56 -12.78
C GLN A 384 -1.52 17.45 -11.84
N ARG A 385 -0.66 16.99 -10.92
CA ARG A 385 -0.98 16.03 -9.86
C ARG A 385 -1.98 16.64 -8.88
N PRO A 386 -2.83 15.83 -8.20
CA PRO A 386 -3.74 16.38 -7.20
C PRO A 386 -2.94 16.94 -6.01
N SER A 387 -3.50 17.93 -5.31
CA SER A 387 -2.94 18.32 -4.01
C SER A 387 -3.16 17.19 -3.00
N LEU A 388 -2.28 17.07 -1.99
CA LEU A 388 -2.45 16.08 -0.94
C LEU A 388 -3.80 16.22 -0.19
N PRO A 389 -4.27 17.44 0.15
CA PRO A 389 -5.63 17.66 0.68
C PRO A 389 -6.75 17.14 -0.21
N ASP A 390 -6.71 17.45 -1.51
CA ASP A 390 -7.77 17.04 -2.43
C ASP A 390 -7.77 15.52 -2.62
N LEU A 391 -6.59 14.92 -2.76
CA LEU A 391 -6.42 13.47 -2.89
C LEU A 391 -6.92 12.74 -1.63
N GLY A 392 -6.50 13.19 -0.45
CA GLY A 392 -6.88 12.59 0.83
C GLY A 392 -8.38 12.69 1.09
N THR A 393 -8.96 13.86 0.82
CA THR A 393 -10.41 14.11 0.97
C THR A 393 -11.19 13.23 0.00
N THR A 394 -10.83 13.25 -1.29
CA THR A 394 -11.51 12.49 -2.33
C THR A 394 -11.49 10.98 -2.02
N LEU A 395 -10.33 10.41 -1.70
CA LEU A 395 -10.25 8.98 -1.40
C LEU A 395 -11.05 8.61 -0.16
N THR A 396 -10.99 9.43 0.90
CA THR A 396 -11.74 9.18 2.14
C THR A 396 -13.24 9.21 1.88
N GLU A 397 -13.74 10.28 1.26
CA GLU A 397 -15.18 10.45 0.97
C GLU A 397 -15.71 9.36 0.03
N GLN A 398 -14.98 9.05 -1.04
CA GLN A 398 -15.41 8.02 -1.98
C GLN A 398 -15.38 6.63 -1.35
N SER A 399 -14.42 6.35 -0.46
CA SER A 399 -14.38 5.09 0.28
C SER A 399 -15.57 4.91 1.23
N LEU A 400 -16.18 6.01 1.70
CA LEU A 400 -17.40 6.00 2.52
C LEU A 400 -18.66 5.90 1.66
N ARG A 401 -18.71 6.63 0.54
CA ARG A 401 -19.86 6.71 -0.36
C ARG A 401 -20.08 5.43 -1.18
N LYS A 402 -19.00 4.82 -1.66
CA LYS A 402 -19.06 3.67 -2.59
C LYS A 402 -19.22 2.34 -1.83
N HIS A 403 -20.36 2.19 -1.16
CA HIS A 403 -20.78 0.94 -0.53
C HIS A 403 -21.33 -0.08 -1.55
N GLU A 404 -21.59 -1.32 -1.14
CA GLU A 404 -22.10 -2.42 -2.00
C GLU A 404 -23.17 -2.00 -3.01
N TRP A 405 -24.17 -1.22 -2.58
CA TRP A 405 -25.27 -0.79 -3.46
C TRP A 405 -24.86 0.09 -4.62
N PHE A 406 -23.76 0.86 -4.48
CA PHE A 406 -23.25 1.72 -5.55
C PHE A 406 -22.88 0.87 -6.77
N TYR A 407 -22.15 -0.23 -6.52
CA TYR A 407 -21.72 -1.16 -7.56
C TYR A 407 -22.77 -2.21 -7.93
N GLY A 408 -23.82 -2.37 -7.13
CA GLY A 408 -24.88 -3.36 -7.32
C GLY A 408 -25.59 -3.29 -8.68
N THR A 409 -25.54 -2.14 -9.35
CA THR A 409 -26.18 -1.91 -10.66
C THR A 409 -25.31 -2.30 -11.86
N ASN A 410 -23.99 -2.49 -11.67
CA ASN A 410 -23.08 -2.89 -12.73
C ASN A 410 -23.00 -4.41 -12.81
N GLU A 411 -23.63 -5.01 -13.83
CA GLU A 411 -23.70 -6.46 -13.96
C GLU A 411 -22.32 -7.14 -14.07
N ALA A 412 -21.30 -6.44 -14.55
CA ALA A 412 -19.96 -6.99 -14.72
C ALA A 412 -19.18 -7.11 -13.39
N ILE A 413 -19.45 -6.25 -12.40
CA ILE A 413 -18.66 -6.18 -11.16
C ILE A 413 -19.48 -6.36 -9.88
N ARG A 414 -20.82 -6.23 -9.91
CA ARG A 414 -21.68 -6.24 -8.72
C ARG A 414 -21.42 -7.42 -7.77
N PHE A 415 -21.14 -8.60 -8.31
CA PHE A 415 -20.93 -9.80 -7.52
C PHE A 415 -19.63 -9.77 -6.72
N ARG A 416 -18.65 -8.94 -7.10
CA ARG A 416 -17.35 -8.82 -6.43
C ARG A 416 -17.32 -7.74 -5.34
N GLU A 417 -18.32 -6.86 -5.32
CA GLU A 417 -18.31 -5.64 -4.51
C GLU A 417 -19.21 -5.75 -3.26
N THR A 418 -19.72 -6.95 -2.97
CA THR A 418 -20.50 -7.22 -1.76
C THR A 418 -19.59 -7.37 -0.54
N ASP A 419 -20.08 -7.02 0.66
CA ASP A 419 -19.28 -7.15 1.89
C ASP A 419 -18.81 -8.60 2.10
N ALA A 420 -19.69 -9.57 1.88
CA ALA A 420 -19.37 -10.99 2.01
C ALA A 420 -18.27 -11.43 1.05
N GLN A 421 -18.30 -10.96 -0.20
CA GLN A 421 -17.31 -11.34 -1.21
C GLN A 421 -15.97 -10.63 -0.98
N ILE A 422 -15.97 -9.38 -0.53
CA ILE A 422 -14.74 -8.70 -0.13
C ILE A 422 -14.11 -9.37 1.10
N GLN A 423 -14.91 -9.76 2.09
CA GLN A 423 -14.40 -10.48 3.26
C GLN A 423 -13.84 -11.86 2.87
N GLU A 424 -14.54 -12.61 2.02
CA GLU A 424 -14.05 -13.90 1.49
C GLU A 424 -12.74 -13.72 0.73
N TYR A 425 -12.68 -12.72 -0.16
CA TYR A 425 -11.48 -12.34 -0.90
C TYR A 425 -10.32 -11.98 0.03
N SER A 426 -10.57 -11.13 1.03
CA SER A 426 -9.58 -10.70 2.02
C SER A 426 -9.06 -11.89 2.83
N ASN A 427 -9.95 -12.76 3.33
CA ASN A 427 -9.56 -13.94 4.10
C ASN A 427 -8.75 -14.94 3.26
N TYR A 428 -9.12 -15.14 1.99
CA TYR A 428 -8.47 -16.11 1.13
C TYR A 428 -7.12 -15.60 0.61
N VAL A 429 -7.06 -14.36 0.14
CA VAL A 429 -5.87 -13.82 -0.52
C VAL A 429 -4.94 -13.11 0.46
N LEU A 430 -5.47 -12.25 1.33
CA LEU A 430 -4.65 -11.40 2.19
C LEU A 430 -4.14 -12.17 3.42
N PHE A 431 -5.02 -12.94 4.07
CA PHE A 431 -4.75 -13.57 5.37
C PHE A 431 -4.51 -15.09 5.33
N TYR A 432 -4.54 -15.72 4.16
CA TYR A 432 -4.11 -17.11 3.99
C TYR A 432 -2.66 -17.14 3.45
N PRO A 433 -1.64 -16.95 4.29
CA PRO A 433 -0.32 -17.43 3.95
C PRO A 433 -0.38 -18.95 3.94
N GLU A 434 0.38 -19.60 3.07
CA GLU A 434 0.75 -20.99 3.35
C GLU A 434 1.21 -21.10 4.82
N PRO A 435 0.88 -22.19 5.53
CA PRO A 435 1.45 -22.43 6.84
C PRO A 435 2.98 -22.39 6.71
N MET A 436 3.63 -21.55 7.53
CA MET A 436 5.09 -21.56 7.65
C MET A 436 5.53 -23.02 7.79
N LYS A 437 6.29 -23.52 6.81
CA LYS A 437 6.88 -24.85 6.91
C LYS A 437 7.76 -24.86 8.16
N HIS A 438 7.31 -25.64 9.14
CA HIS A 438 7.97 -25.87 10.42
C HIS A 438 9.31 -26.58 10.26
#